data_AF-A0A366KGH7-F1
#
_entry.id   AF-A0A366KGH7-F1
#
_cell.length_a   1.000
_cell.length_b   1.000
_cell.length_c   1.000
_cell.angle_alpha   90.00
_cell.angle_beta   90.00
_cell.angle_gamma   90.00
#
_symmetry.space_group_name_H-M   'P 1'
#
loop_
_entity.id
_entity.type
_entity.pdbx_description
1 polymer ?
#
loop_
_entity_poly.entity_id
_entity_poly.type
_entity_poly.pdbx_seq_one_letter_code
_entity_poly.pdbx_strand_id
1 'polypeptide(L)'
;MKLAPIFDPDARRPSPKPVQVDLRRIFTVGTAAWALAMVVCFILLLCGLDSMKPLIVSAAGVAVGLLLLVWEHFNRWDYRRLAQ
;
A
#
# COMPACT_ATOMS: atom_id res chain seq x y z
N MET A 1 12.92 -10.31 -36.43
CA MET A 1 12.94 -10.46 -34.97
C MET A 1 14.03 -9.57 -34.38
N LYS A 2 13.65 -8.47 -33.71
CA LYS A 2 14.16 -7.92 -32.45
C LYS A 2 15.61 -8.18 -31.94
N LEU A 3 16.64 -8.19 -32.80
CA LEU A 3 18.06 -8.20 -32.38
C LEU A 3 18.60 -6.80 -32.03
N ALA A 4 17.82 -5.74 -32.28
CA ALA A 4 18.19 -4.35 -31.99
C ALA A 4 18.79 -4.10 -30.58
N PRO A 5 18.29 -4.70 -29.48
CA PRO A 5 18.84 -4.43 -28.14
C PRO A 5 20.26 -4.98 -27.91
N ILE A 6 20.76 -5.87 -28.77
CA ILE A 6 22.11 -6.43 -28.65
C ILE A 6 23.14 -5.50 -29.30
N PHE A 7 22.75 -4.76 -30.35
CA PHE A 7 23.64 -3.88 -31.11
C PHE A 7 23.50 -2.40 -30.71
N ASP A 8 22.38 -2.01 -30.11
CA ASP A 8 22.13 -0.67 -29.60
C ASP A 8 21.40 -0.75 -28.24
N PRO A 9 22.09 -0.48 -27.11
CA PRO A 9 21.49 -0.53 -25.78
C PRO A 9 20.38 0.54 -25.59
N ASP A 10 20.40 1.61 -26.38
CA ASP A 10 19.38 2.67 -26.34
C ASP A 10 18.12 2.29 -27.12
N ALA A 11 18.17 1.23 -27.96
CA ALA A 11 16.99 0.64 -28.61
C ALA A 11 16.12 -0.20 -27.65
N ARG A 12 16.05 0.20 -26.37
CA ARG A 12 15.19 -0.43 -25.37
C ARG A 12 13.73 -0.17 -25.72
N ARG A 13 12.90 -1.21 -25.61
CA ARG A 13 11.43 -1.01 -25.70
C ARG A 13 11.02 0.04 -24.66
N PRO A 14 10.12 0.99 -25.00
CA PRO A 14 9.61 1.93 -24.03
C PRO A 14 8.99 1.15 -22.86
N SER A 15 9.20 1.66 -21.64
CA SER A 15 8.62 1.06 -20.44
C SER A 15 7.10 0.94 -20.61
N PRO A 16 6.51 -0.23 -20.27
CA PRO A 16 5.06 -0.37 -20.32
C PRO A 16 4.42 0.70 -19.43
N LYS A 17 3.28 1.23 -19.86
CA LYS A 17 2.55 2.22 -19.07
C LYS A 17 2.19 1.60 -17.71
N PRO A 18 2.34 2.35 -16.60
CA PRO A 18 1.94 1.87 -15.28
C PRO A 18 0.48 1.41 -15.29
N VAL A 19 0.22 0.22 -14.74
CA VAL A 19 -1.15 -0.28 -14.59
C VAL A 19 -1.85 0.57 -13.53
N GLN A 20 -2.99 1.14 -13.89
CA GLN A 20 -3.81 1.90 -12.96
C GLN A 20 -4.59 0.92 -12.07
N VAL A 21 -4.04 0.64 -10.89
CA VAL A 21 -4.76 -0.07 -9.82
C VAL A 21 -5.38 0.95 -8.87
N ASP A 22 -6.49 0.60 -8.24
CA ASP A 22 -7.14 1.47 -7.24
C ASP A 22 -6.42 1.32 -5.89
N LEU A 23 -5.37 2.13 -5.68
CA LEU A 23 -4.56 2.14 -4.47
C LEU A 23 -5.42 2.43 -3.23
N ARG A 24 -6.39 3.34 -3.34
CA ARG A 24 -7.31 3.66 -2.25
C ARG A 24 -8.04 2.42 -1.78
N ARG A 25 -8.59 1.62 -2.71
CA ARG A 25 -9.30 0.38 -2.36
C ARG A 25 -8.39 -0.60 -1.62
N ILE A 26 -7.16 -0.80 -2.12
CA ILE A 26 -6.19 -1.73 -1.51
C ILE A 26 -5.80 -1.25 -0.11
N PHE A 27 -5.45 0.03 0.05
CA PHE A 27 -5.08 0.61 1.34
C PHE A 27 -6.23 0.61 2.34
N THR A 28 -7.47 0.87 1.91
CA THR A 28 -8.65 0.79 2.79
C THR A 28 -8.85 -0.63 3.30
N VAL A 29 -8.78 -1.66 2.44
CA VAL A 29 -8.94 -3.06 2.86
C VAL A 29 -7.84 -3.47 3.84
N GLY A 30 -6.58 -3.15 3.52
CA GLY A 30 -5.45 -3.44 4.42
C GLY A 30 -5.56 -2.74 5.77
N THR A 31 -5.95 -1.46 5.78
CA THR A 31 -6.12 -0.67 7.01
C THR A 31 -7.27 -1.21 7.86
N ALA A 32 -8.38 -1.62 7.23
CA ALA A 32 -9.52 -2.22 7.92
C ALA A 32 -9.14 -3.57 8.58
N ALA A 33 -8.33 -4.39 7.89
CA ALA A 33 -7.82 -5.63 8.46
C ALA A 33 -6.92 -5.38 9.69
N TRP A 34 -6.03 -4.39 9.61
CA TRP A 34 -5.21 -3.99 10.77
C TRP A 34 -6.03 -3.44 11.93
N ALA A 35 -7.06 -2.64 11.64
CA ALA A 35 -7.97 -2.11 12.66
C ALA A 35 -8.74 -3.23 13.37
N LEU A 36 -9.21 -4.23 12.63
CA LEU A 36 -9.85 -5.41 13.20
C LEU A 36 -8.87 -6.18 14.12
N ALA A 37 -7.64 -6.42 13.66
CA ALA A 37 -6.61 -7.07 14.47
C ALA A 37 -6.32 -6.29 15.76
N MET A 38 -6.26 -4.95 15.69
CA MET A 38 -6.07 -4.07 16.84
C MET A 38 -7.22 -4.20 17.85
N VAL A 39 -8.47 -4.21 17.38
CA VAL A 39 -9.64 -4.41 18.24
C VAL A 39 -9.58 -5.77 18.95
N VAL A 40 -9.25 -6.84 18.23
CA VAL A 40 -9.10 -8.17 18.82
C VAL A 40 -7.98 -8.18 19.88
N CYS A 41 -6.80 -7.64 19.57
CA CYS A 41 -5.69 -7.58 20.53
C CYS A 41 -6.04 -6.77 21.78
N PHE A 42 -6.79 -5.69 21.61
CA PHE A 42 -7.25 -4.86 22.72
C PHE A 42 -8.25 -5.60 23.62
N ILE A 43 -9.18 -6.36 23.03
CA ILE A 43 -10.10 -7.21 23.81
C ILE A 43 -9.34 -8.28 24.59
N LEU A 44 -8.38 -8.97 23.95
CA LEU A 44 -7.54 -9.98 24.62
C LEU A 44 -6.79 -9.38 25.82
N LEU A 45 -6.31 -8.15 25.68
CA LEU A 45 -5.64 -7.43 26.77
C LEU A 45 -6.59 -7.18 27.94
N LEU A 46 -7.83 -6.74 27.67
CA LEU A 46 -8.85 -6.52 28.69
C LEU A 46 -9.26 -7.81 29.40
N CYS A 47 -9.16 -8.96 28.70
CA CYS A 47 -9.33 -10.29 29.29
C CYS A 47 -8.12 -10.77 30.12
N GLY A 48 -7.05 -9.97 30.23
CA GLY A 48 -5.85 -10.29 31.03
C GLY A 48 -4.82 -11.14 30.30
N LEU A 49 -4.93 -11.31 28.97
CA LEU A 49 -3.92 -11.99 28.17
C LEU A 49 -2.81 -11.02 27.77
N ASP A 50 -1.56 -11.52 27.69
CA ASP A 50 -0.42 -10.71 27.24
C ASP A 50 -0.46 -10.51 25.72
N SER A 51 -1.21 -9.49 25.30
CA SER A 51 -1.35 -9.06 23.91
C SER A 51 -0.76 -7.67 23.66
N MET A 52 0.07 -7.14 24.57
CA MET A 52 0.66 -5.81 24.43
C MET A 52 1.48 -5.65 23.15
N LYS A 53 2.36 -6.62 22.85
CA LYS A 53 3.17 -6.60 21.63
C LYS A 53 2.33 -6.61 20.35
N PRO A 54 1.40 -7.58 20.14
CA PRO A 54 0.58 -7.59 18.94
C PRO A 54 -0.38 -6.38 18.86
N LEU A 55 -0.79 -5.81 20.00
CA LEU A 55 -1.55 -4.55 20.04
C LEU A 55 -0.73 -3.37 19.48
N ILE A 56 0.53 -3.22 19.89
CA ILE A 56 1.42 -2.17 19.38
C ILE A 56 1.68 -2.35 17.89
N VAL A 57 1.94 -3.58 17.43
CA VAL A 57 2.17 -3.88 16.01
C VAL A 57 0.94 -3.57 15.17
N SER A 58 -0.25 -3.96 15.64
CA SER A 58 -1.50 -3.67 14.92
C SER A 58 -1.84 -2.18 14.90
N ALA A 59 -1.60 -1.46 16.00
CA ALA A 59 -1.71 0.00 16.03
C ALA A 59 -0.75 0.68 15.04
N ALA A 60 0.49 0.22 14.93
CA ALA A 60 1.44 0.70 13.94
C ALA A 60 0.96 0.42 12.51
N GLY A 61 0.40 -0.77 12.25
CA GLY A 61 -0.20 -1.12 10.97
C GLY A 61 -1.36 -0.21 10.58
N VAL A 62 -2.25 0.12 11.52
CA VAL A 62 -3.32 1.12 11.32
C VAL A 62 -2.73 2.49 11.02
N ALA A 63 -1.75 2.95 11.80
CA ALA A 63 -1.13 4.26 11.60
C ALA A 63 -0.49 4.39 10.20
N VAL A 64 0.28 3.39 9.78
CA VAL A 64 0.87 3.35 8.43
C VAL A 64 -0.22 3.32 7.36
N GLY A 65 -1.27 2.51 7.53
CA GLY A 65 -2.39 2.45 6.60
C GLY A 65 -3.11 3.79 6.42
N LEU A 66 -3.35 4.51 7.51
CA LEU A 66 -3.91 5.87 7.47
C LEU A 66 -2.98 6.86 6.78
N LEU A 67 -1.67 6.82 7.06
CA LEU A 67 -0.69 7.66 6.38
C LEU A 67 -0.68 7.41 4.86
N LEU A 68 -0.75 6.14 4.44
CA LEU A 68 -0.83 5.77 3.02
C LEU A 68 -2.13 6.25 2.37
N LEU A 69 -3.26 6.20 3.08
CA LEU A 69 -4.54 6.73 2.59
C LEU A 69 -4.53 8.25 2.43
N VAL A 70 -3.91 8.96 3.37
CA VAL A 70 -3.71 10.41 3.32
C VAL A 70 -2.81 10.76 2.14
N TRP A 71 -1.67 10.07 2.02
CA TRP A 71 -0.76 10.23 0.89
C TRP A 71 -1.46 9.98 -0.45
N GLU A 72 -2.20 8.88 -0.58
CA GLU A 72 -2.97 8.56 -1.79
C GLU A 72 -4.02 9.63 -2.09
N HIS A 73 -4.63 10.24 -1.08
CA HIS A 73 -5.58 11.33 -1.31
C HIS A 73 -4.92 12.54 -1.99
N PHE A 74 -3.70 12.91 -1.58
CA PHE A 74 -2.95 14.02 -2.17
C PHE A 74 -2.32 13.65 -3.52
N ASN A 75 -1.68 12.48 -3.63
CA ASN A 75 -0.96 12.05 -4.84
C ASN A 75 -1.86 11.57 -5.99
N ARG A 76 -3.15 11.31 -5.74
CA ARG A 76 -4.12 10.94 -6.79
C ARG A 76 -4.24 12.00 -7.90
N TRP A 77 -3.88 13.25 -7.62
CA TRP A 77 -3.85 14.32 -8.62
C TRP A 77 -2.71 14.18 -9.62
N ASP A 78 -1.55 13.67 -9.19
CA ASP A 78 -0.37 13.51 -10.05
C ASP A 78 -0.50 12.29 -10.97
N TYR A 79 -1.05 11.18 -10.47
CA TYR A 79 -1.25 9.97 -11.29
C TYR A 79 -2.15 10.20 -12.51
N ARG A 80 -3.17 11.05 -12.37
CA ARG A 80 -4.05 11.42 -13.49
C ARG A 80 -3.34 12.29 -14.52
N ARG A 81 -2.38 13.12 -14.10
CA ARG A 81 -1.58 13.98 -15.00
C ARG A 81 -0.53 13.18 -15.76
N LEU A 82 0.09 12.18 -15.11
CA LEU A 82 1.11 11.31 -15.73
C LEU A 82 0.54 10.28 -16.72
N ALA A 83 -0.79 10.10 -16.74
CA ALA A 83 -1.47 9.17 -17.64
C ALA A 83 -1.98 9.80 -18.96
N GLN A 84 -1.99 11.14 -19.06
CA GLN A 84 -2.18 11.87 -20.33
C GLN A 84 -0.88 11.89 -21.12
#